data_AF-A0A6M1SKK8-F1
#
_entry.id   AF-A0A6M1SKK8-F1
#
_cell.length_a   1.000
_cell.length_b   1.000
_cell.length_c   1.000
_cell.angle_alpha   90.00
_cell.angle_beta   90.00
_cell.angle_gamma   90.00
#
_symmetry.space_group_name_H-M   'P 1'
#
loop_
_entity.id
_entity.type
_entity.pdbx_description
1 polymer ?
#
loop_
_entity_poly.entity_id
_entity_poly.type
_entity_poly.pdbx_seq_one_letter_code
_entity_poly.pdbx_strand_id
1 'polypeptide(L)'
;DVVWRERFGDHRSGYTMTGAPTIVKDQETGRVMLIHGSSGNEFGIVGKLYARDVETGEEIWMRPFVEGHVGRLNGEESTPTGDASAPSWPDDPDSETGKVQAWSQGGGAPWQSASFDPDTNTIIIGAGNPAPWNGWARTSEDGDPSDYDSLYTSGQLGVDPTTGEVKWFYQHTPN
;
A
#
# COMPACT_ATOMS: atom_id res chain seq x y z
N ASP A 1 -31.57 2.35 7.08
CA ASP A 1 -31.07 2.91 5.81
C ASP A 1 -29.56 2.77 5.70
N VAL A 2 -29.04 2.77 4.47
CA VAL A 2 -27.59 2.81 4.21
C VAL A 2 -27.18 4.27 4.14
N VAL A 3 -26.28 4.71 5.03
CA VAL A 3 -25.82 6.11 5.08
C VAL A 3 -24.90 6.41 3.89
N TRP A 4 -23.90 5.56 3.66
CA TRP A 4 -23.00 5.65 2.52
C TRP A 4 -22.49 4.27 2.09
N ARG A 5 -21.98 4.18 0.86
CA ARG A 5 -21.32 2.98 0.31
C ARG A 5 -20.37 3.38 -0.81
N GLU A 6 -19.08 3.12 -0.62
CA GLU A 6 -18.04 3.51 -1.57
C GLU A 6 -17.44 2.33 -2.33
N ARG A 7 -17.23 2.50 -3.64
CA ARG A 7 -16.42 1.59 -4.46
C ARG A 7 -14.99 2.12 -4.53
N PHE A 8 -14.05 1.44 -3.88
CA PHE A 8 -12.65 1.87 -3.82
C PHE A 8 -11.74 1.24 -4.88
N GLY A 9 -12.19 0.20 -5.58
CA GLY A 9 -11.39 -0.54 -6.58
C GLY A 9 -12.23 -1.27 -7.63
N ASP A 10 -11.57 -1.73 -8.69
CA ASP A 10 -12.20 -2.52 -9.75
C ASP A 10 -12.00 -4.03 -9.53
N HIS A 11 -13.09 -4.73 -9.20
CA HIS A 11 -13.10 -6.18 -9.01
C HIS A 11 -12.76 -6.95 -10.30
N ARG A 12 -13.00 -6.37 -11.48
CA ARG A 12 -12.62 -7.00 -12.76
C ARG A 12 -11.11 -7.05 -12.97
N SER A 13 -10.39 -6.17 -12.28
CA SER A 13 -8.93 -6.13 -12.22
C SER A 13 -8.36 -6.83 -10.98
N GLY A 14 -9.17 -7.65 -10.28
CA GLY A 14 -8.71 -8.48 -9.15
C GLY A 14 -8.81 -7.86 -7.76
N TYR A 15 -9.22 -6.59 -7.63
CA TYR A 15 -9.36 -5.96 -6.31
C TYR A 15 -10.56 -6.52 -5.53
N THR A 16 -10.31 -6.88 -4.28
CA THR A 16 -11.34 -7.28 -3.30
C THR A 16 -11.05 -6.68 -1.92
N MET A 17 -11.95 -6.88 -0.96
CA MET A 17 -11.72 -6.57 0.46
C MET A 17 -12.36 -7.67 1.31
N THR A 18 -11.55 -8.26 2.19
CA THR A 18 -11.95 -9.36 3.07
C THR A 18 -11.63 -9.10 4.53
N GLY A 19 -10.62 -8.27 4.82
CA GLY A 19 -10.24 -7.84 6.16
C GLY A 19 -11.29 -6.94 6.84
N ALA A 20 -11.27 -6.94 8.18
CA ALA A 20 -12.14 -6.08 8.97
C ALA A 20 -11.57 -4.65 9.03
N PRO A 21 -12.35 -3.60 8.73
CA PRO A 21 -11.91 -2.22 8.89
C PRO A 21 -11.74 -1.86 10.38
N THR A 22 -10.92 -0.85 10.66
CA THR A 22 -10.62 -0.37 12.02
C THR A 22 -10.89 1.12 12.14
N ILE A 23 -11.37 1.58 13.29
CA ILE A 23 -11.56 3.01 13.56
C ILE A 23 -10.32 3.55 14.28
N VAL A 24 -9.80 4.67 13.79
CA VAL A 24 -8.63 5.37 14.35
C VAL A 24 -9.01 6.80 14.67
N LYS A 25 -8.51 7.32 15.79
CA LYS A 25 -8.54 8.75 16.09
C LYS A 25 -7.13 9.30 16.00
N ASP A 26 -6.90 10.13 15.00
CA ASP A 26 -5.66 10.87 14.85
C ASP A 26 -5.48 11.81 16.05
N GLN A 27 -4.34 11.68 16.74
CA GLN A 27 -4.03 12.48 17.93
C GLN A 27 -3.64 13.91 17.58
N GLU A 28 -3.17 14.18 16.37
CA GLU A 28 -2.77 15.52 15.95
C GLU A 28 -3.98 16.36 15.50
N THR A 29 -4.82 15.80 14.63
CA THR A 29 -5.98 16.53 14.08
C THR A 29 -7.27 16.34 14.88
N GLY A 30 -7.34 15.31 15.74
CA GLY A 30 -8.54 14.90 16.44
C GLY A 30 -9.58 14.19 15.56
N ARG A 31 -9.30 14.02 14.27
CA ARG A 31 -10.21 13.39 13.29
C ARG A 31 -10.37 11.90 13.60
N VAL A 32 -11.61 11.42 13.52
CA VAL A 32 -11.93 9.99 13.60
C VAL A 32 -12.12 9.46 12.19
N MET A 33 -11.43 8.37 11.87
CA MET A 33 -11.35 7.83 10.51
C MET A 33 -11.57 6.33 10.50
N LEU A 34 -12.17 5.83 9.42
CA LEU A 34 -12.22 4.41 9.10
C LEU A 34 -11.01 4.04 8.26
N ILE A 35 -10.22 3.08 8.74
CA ILE A 35 -9.06 2.53 8.06
C ILE A 35 -9.43 1.18 7.44
N HIS A 36 -9.14 1.02 6.15
CA HIS A 36 -9.32 -0.25 5.46
C HIS A 36 -8.25 -0.48 4.40
N GLY A 37 -7.88 -1.75 4.20
CA GLY A 37 -6.96 -2.15 3.15
C GLY A 37 -7.66 -2.64 1.87
N SER A 38 -6.90 -3.38 1.08
CA SER A 38 -7.32 -4.06 -0.15
C SER A 38 -6.78 -5.48 -0.20
N SER A 39 -7.30 -6.31 -1.10
CA SER A 39 -6.86 -7.68 -1.37
C SER A 39 -6.76 -7.94 -2.87
N GLY A 40 -5.91 -8.90 -3.29
CA GLY A 40 -5.80 -9.37 -4.68
C GLY A 40 -4.37 -9.51 -5.23
N ASN A 41 -3.35 -9.74 -4.39
CA ASN A 41 -1.94 -9.83 -4.83
C ASN A 41 -1.76 -10.82 -5.99
N GLU A 42 -2.42 -11.97 -5.94
CA GLU A 42 -2.32 -13.03 -6.96
C GLU A 42 -2.89 -12.63 -8.33
N PHE A 43 -3.59 -11.49 -8.39
CA PHE A 43 -4.13 -10.92 -9.63
C PHE A 43 -3.34 -9.69 -10.10
N GLY A 44 -2.17 -9.42 -9.52
CA GLY A 44 -1.28 -8.35 -9.97
C GLY A 44 -1.81 -6.94 -9.67
N ILE A 45 -2.45 -6.75 -8.52
CA ILE A 45 -2.89 -5.42 -8.07
C ILE A 45 -1.77 -4.66 -7.35
N VAL A 46 -1.90 -3.34 -7.25
CA VAL A 46 -1.09 -2.51 -6.34
C VAL A 46 -1.84 -2.39 -5.03
N GLY A 47 -1.27 -2.94 -3.97
CA GLY A 47 -1.81 -2.93 -2.62
C GLY A 47 -1.95 -1.53 -2.05
N LYS A 48 -3.11 -1.19 -1.49
CA LYS A 48 -3.42 0.16 -1.01
C LYS A 48 -4.09 0.13 0.37
N LEU A 49 -3.66 1.04 1.23
CA LEU A 49 -4.31 1.38 2.49
C LEU A 49 -5.11 2.67 2.30
N TYR A 50 -6.28 2.75 2.92
CA TYR A 50 -7.17 3.91 2.81
C TYR A 50 -7.60 4.38 4.20
N ALA A 51 -7.74 5.69 4.36
CA ALA A 51 -8.53 6.31 5.41
C ALA A 51 -9.75 7.01 4.81
N ARG A 52 -10.88 6.88 5.49
CA ARG A 52 -12.15 7.52 5.11
C ARG A 52 -12.77 8.26 6.28
N ASP A 53 -13.49 9.32 5.96
CA ASP A 53 -14.37 9.97 6.92
C ASP A 53 -15.48 8.99 7.34
N VAL A 54 -15.73 8.89 8.65
CA VAL A 54 -16.67 7.90 9.20
C VAL A 54 -18.13 8.26 8.92
N GLU A 55 -18.44 9.54 8.76
CA GLU A 55 -19.80 10.05 8.55
C GLU A 55 -20.15 10.06 7.05
N THR A 56 -19.21 10.39 6.18
CA THR A 56 -19.47 10.58 4.74
C THR A 56 -18.95 9.46 3.85
N GLY A 57 -17.92 8.72 4.28
CA GLY A 57 -17.23 7.72 3.47
C GLY A 57 -16.18 8.31 2.51
N GLU A 58 -16.02 9.64 2.46
CA GLU A 58 -15.05 10.31 1.59
C GLU A 58 -13.61 9.87 1.88
N GLU A 59 -12.80 9.70 0.84
CA GLU A 59 -11.38 9.34 0.98
C GLU A 59 -10.60 10.52 1.54
N ILE A 60 -9.98 10.32 2.71
CA ILE A 60 -9.09 11.31 3.33
C ILE A 60 -7.70 11.16 2.73
N TRP A 61 -7.17 9.95 2.73
CA TRP A 61 -5.92 9.60 2.07
C TRP A 61 -5.92 8.15 1.58
N MET A 62 -5.03 7.88 0.63
CA MET A 62 -4.72 6.54 0.12
C MET A 62 -3.21 6.39 -0.01
N ARG A 63 -2.66 5.28 0.50
CA ARG A 63 -1.23 4.96 0.43
C ARG A 63 -1.02 3.63 -0.28
N PRO A 64 -0.34 3.59 -1.45
CA PRO A 64 0.10 2.33 -2.05
C PRO A 64 1.32 1.78 -1.30
N PHE A 65 1.49 0.45 -1.26
CA PHE A 65 2.61 -0.22 -0.58
C PHE A 65 3.66 -0.81 -1.52
N VAL A 66 3.59 -0.51 -2.81
CA VAL A 66 4.69 -0.76 -3.76
C VAL A 66 5.51 0.52 -3.88
N GLU A 67 6.82 0.43 -3.68
CA GLU A 67 7.74 1.57 -3.72
C GLU A 67 7.60 2.38 -5.02
N GLY A 68 7.74 3.70 -4.93
CA GLY A 68 7.62 4.64 -6.04
C GLY A 68 6.19 4.99 -6.46
N HIS A 69 5.18 4.19 -6.08
CA HIS A 69 3.80 4.53 -6.37
C HIS A 69 3.32 5.72 -5.53
N VAL A 70 2.54 6.60 -6.17
CA VAL A 70 2.08 7.87 -5.59
C VAL A 70 0.79 7.70 -4.78
N GLY A 71 0.80 8.20 -3.55
CA GLY A 71 -0.36 8.26 -2.66
C GLY A 71 -1.30 9.41 -3.02
N ARG A 72 -2.43 9.50 -2.31
CA ARG A 72 -3.36 10.63 -2.40
C ARG A 72 -3.68 11.19 -1.02
N LEU A 73 -3.96 12.49 -0.98
CA LEU A 73 -4.41 13.21 0.20
C LEU A 73 -5.45 14.26 -0.24
N ASN A 74 -6.63 14.26 0.39
CA ASN A 74 -7.74 15.17 0.08
C ASN A 74 -8.15 15.17 -1.41
N GLY A 75 -8.12 14.00 -2.06
CA GLY A 75 -8.53 13.84 -3.46
C GLY A 75 -7.48 14.22 -4.50
N GLU A 76 -6.30 14.69 -4.08
CA GLU A 76 -5.19 15.06 -4.96
C GLU A 76 -4.02 14.08 -4.81
N GLU A 77 -3.13 14.03 -5.81
CA GLU A 77 -1.85 13.34 -5.68
C GLU A 77 -1.04 13.95 -4.54
N SER A 78 -0.37 13.10 -3.77
CA SER A 78 0.46 13.52 -2.63
C SER A 78 1.92 13.17 -2.87
N THR A 79 2.47 12.21 -2.12
CA THR A 79 3.88 11.83 -2.16
C THR A 79 4.05 10.39 -2.68
N PRO A 80 5.18 10.06 -3.31
CA PRO A 80 5.55 8.67 -3.58
C PRO A 80 5.75 7.91 -2.27
N THR A 81 5.53 6.61 -2.30
CA THR A 81 5.89 5.73 -1.16
C THR A 81 7.35 5.35 -1.30
N GLY A 82 8.20 5.82 -0.39
CA GLY A 82 9.64 5.58 -0.48
C GLY A 82 10.31 6.41 -1.57
N ASP A 83 11.34 5.85 -2.18
CA ASP A 83 12.05 6.49 -3.28
C ASP A 83 11.19 6.46 -4.55
N ALA A 84 11.00 7.63 -5.19
CA ALA A 84 10.22 7.76 -6.43
C ALA A 84 10.80 6.93 -7.59
N SER A 85 12.11 6.67 -7.57
CA SER A 85 12.78 5.82 -8.55
C SER A 85 12.63 4.33 -8.29
N ALA A 86 12.05 3.92 -7.15
CA ALA A 86 11.85 2.52 -6.76
C ALA A 86 13.05 1.59 -7.02
N PRO A 87 14.23 1.87 -6.44
CA PRO A 87 15.46 1.14 -6.74
C PRO A 87 15.40 -0.33 -6.32
N SER A 88 14.52 -0.71 -5.39
CA SER A 88 14.31 -2.11 -5.00
C SER A 88 13.55 -2.94 -6.04
N TRP A 89 13.11 -2.30 -7.14
CA TRP A 89 12.45 -2.93 -8.29
C TRP A 89 13.31 -2.71 -9.55
N PRO A 90 13.57 -3.77 -10.35
CA PRO A 90 14.43 -3.66 -11.52
C PRO A 90 13.96 -2.63 -12.55
N ASP A 91 14.92 -1.92 -13.13
CA ASP A 91 14.67 -1.04 -14.27
C ASP A 91 14.41 -1.84 -15.55
N ASP A 92 13.58 -1.27 -16.42
CA ASP A 92 13.38 -1.72 -17.79
C ASP A 92 13.24 -0.47 -18.67
N PRO A 93 14.31 -0.02 -19.34
CA PRO A 93 14.31 1.22 -20.12
C PRO A 93 13.42 1.15 -21.36
N ASP A 94 13.02 -0.05 -21.79
CA ASP A 94 12.14 -0.26 -22.94
C ASP A 94 10.65 -0.25 -22.53
N SER A 95 10.35 -0.25 -21.23
CA SER A 95 8.99 -0.15 -20.68
C SER A 95 8.52 1.30 -20.56
N GLU A 96 7.20 1.53 -20.63
CA GLU A 96 6.59 2.86 -20.46
C GLU A 96 6.87 3.47 -19.08
N THR A 97 6.98 2.63 -18.05
CA THR A 97 7.21 3.06 -16.67
C THR A 97 8.69 3.17 -16.31
N GLY A 98 9.60 2.76 -17.20
CA GLY A 98 11.03 2.62 -16.90
C GLY A 98 11.34 1.46 -15.93
N LYS A 99 10.36 0.61 -15.61
CA LYS A 99 10.41 -0.48 -14.63
C LYS A 99 9.85 -1.76 -15.22
N VAL A 100 10.35 -2.90 -14.75
CA VAL A 100 9.79 -4.20 -15.13
C VAL A 100 8.29 -4.27 -14.84
N GLN A 101 7.56 -5.03 -15.66
CA GLN A 101 6.09 -5.15 -15.55
C GLN A 101 5.60 -5.52 -14.14
N ALA A 102 6.38 -6.30 -13.40
CA ALA A 102 6.04 -6.71 -12.04
C ALA A 102 5.86 -5.51 -11.09
N TRP A 103 6.55 -4.39 -11.30
CA TRP A 103 6.38 -3.18 -10.49
C TRP A 103 4.95 -2.62 -10.58
N SER A 104 4.39 -2.53 -11.79
CA SER A 104 3.02 -2.08 -12.03
C SER A 104 1.95 -3.05 -11.50
N GLN A 105 2.36 -4.26 -11.11
CA GLN A 105 1.51 -5.35 -10.63
C GLN A 105 2.00 -5.91 -9.29
N GLY A 106 2.68 -5.08 -8.48
CA GLY A 106 3.63 -5.52 -7.46
C GLY A 106 3.05 -6.15 -6.18
N GLY A 107 1.73 -6.20 -6.00
CA GLY A 107 1.12 -6.79 -4.80
C GLY A 107 1.20 -5.88 -3.58
N GLY A 108 1.63 -6.41 -2.43
CA GLY A 108 1.78 -5.64 -1.19
C GLY A 108 0.46 -5.30 -0.49
N ALA A 109 -0.65 -5.94 -0.84
CA ALA A 109 -1.98 -5.56 -0.35
C ALA A 109 -2.15 -5.79 1.17
N PRO A 110 -2.60 -4.77 1.93
CA PRO A 110 -2.87 -4.91 3.36
C PRO A 110 -4.25 -5.54 3.62
N TRP A 111 -4.38 -6.83 3.32
CA TRP A 111 -5.69 -7.51 3.25
C TRP A 111 -6.31 -7.91 4.60
N GLN A 112 -5.60 -7.68 5.71
CA GLN A 112 -6.08 -7.97 7.07
C GLN A 112 -6.58 -6.69 7.76
N SER A 113 -6.13 -6.41 8.99
CA SER A 113 -6.61 -5.30 9.81
C SER A 113 -5.45 -4.54 10.44
N ALA A 114 -5.64 -3.23 10.66
CA ALA A 114 -4.67 -2.38 11.33
C ALA A 114 -4.77 -2.51 12.85
N SER A 115 -3.64 -2.32 13.53
CA SER A 115 -3.57 -1.88 14.92
C SER A 115 -3.29 -0.37 14.98
N PHE A 116 -3.51 0.26 16.12
CA PHE A 116 -3.20 1.68 16.32
C PHE A 116 -2.56 1.92 17.68
N ASP A 117 -1.46 2.67 17.67
CA ASP A 117 -0.77 3.16 18.85
C ASP A 117 -1.04 4.67 19.02
N PRO A 118 -1.84 5.10 20.01
CA PRO A 118 -2.13 6.50 20.25
C PRO A 118 -0.93 7.26 20.83
N ASP A 119 -0.02 6.61 21.55
CA ASP A 119 1.09 7.31 22.22
C ASP A 119 2.09 7.85 21.19
N THR A 120 2.23 7.14 20.06
CA THR A 120 3.10 7.55 18.95
C THR A 120 2.34 8.09 17.73
N ASN A 121 1.00 8.18 17.81
CA ASN A 121 0.10 8.48 16.68
C ASN A 121 0.46 7.65 15.43
N THR A 122 0.42 6.33 15.54
CA THR A 122 0.88 5.41 14.47
C THR A 122 -0.15 4.31 14.19
N ILE A 123 -0.57 4.22 12.93
CA ILE A 123 -1.27 3.05 12.39
C ILE A 123 -0.23 1.97 12.10
N ILE A 124 -0.45 0.76 12.59
CA ILE A 124 0.48 -0.38 12.37
C ILE A 124 -0.25 -1.45 11.57
N ILE A 125 0.26 -1.80 10.38
CA ILE A 125 -0.40 -2.77 9.51
C ILE A 125 0.59 -3.60 8.70
N GLY A 126 0.23 -4.86 8.43
CA GLY A 126 0.99 -5.73 7.55
C GLY A 126 0.72 -5.47 6.07
N ALA A 127 1.77 -5.51 5.25
CA ALA A 127 1.69 -5.59 3.80
C ALA A 127 1.80 -7.05 3.34
N GLY A 128 0.98 -7.44 2.37
CA GLY A 128 1.01 -8.79 1.78
C GLY A 128 2.24 -9.03 0.90
N ASN A 129 2.28 -10.21 0.28
CA ASN A 129 3.38 -10.63 -0.60
C ASN A 129 3.55 -9.73 -1.83
N PRO A 130 4.77 -9.69 -2.39
CA PRO A 130 4.98 -9.15 -3.73
C PRO A 130 4.35 -10.06 -4.78
N ALA A 131 4.14 -9.51 -5.97
CA ALA A 131 3.63 -10.23 -7.11
C ALA A 131 4.49 -9.98 -8.38
N PRO A 132 4.63 -10.99 -9.26
CA PRO A 132 4.18 -12.36 -9.08
C PRO A 132 5.02 -13.11 -8.03
N TRP A 133 4.58 -14.31 -7.64
CA TRP A 133 5.35 -15.18 -6.74
C TRP A 133 6.70 -15.58 -7.31
N ASN A 134 6.85 -15.61 -8.64
CA ASN A 134 8.12 -15.85 -9.29
C ASN A 134 9.11 -14.70 -8.99
N GLY A 135 10.08 -14.93 -8.11
CA GLY A 135 11.09 -13.93 -7.72
C GLY A 135 11.97 -13.45 -8.86
N TRP A 136 12.24 -14.30 -9.87
CA TRP A 136 13.01 -13.88 -11.04
C TRP A 136 12.30 -12.83 -11.89
N ALA A 137 10.97 -12.73 -11.85
CA ALA A 137 10.25 -11.65 -12.53
C ALA A 137 10.40 -10.28 -11.82
N ARG A 138 10.96 -10.29 -10.61
CA ARG A 138 11.25 -9.11 -9.77
C ARG A 138 12.76 -8.93 -9.55
N THR A 139 13.58 -9.66 -10.30
CA THR A 139 15.05 -9.58 -10.28
C THR A 139 15.51 -9.19 -11.68
N SER A 140 16.57 -8.42 -11.82
CA SER A 140 17.14 -8.15 -13.16
C SER A 140 17.71 -9.43 -13.78
N GLU A 141 17.83 -9.47 -15.11
CA GLU A 141 18.21 -10.68 -15.86
C GLU A 141 19.52 -11.32 -15.37
N ASP A 142 20.52 -10.48 -15.03
CA ASP A 142 21.83 -10.89 -14.52
C ASP A 142 22.04 -10.60 -13.03
N GLY A 143 20.99 -10.21 -12.31
CA GLY A 143 21.04 -9.79 -10.91
C GLY A 143 20.87 -10.92 -9.90
N ASP A 144 21.23 -10.63 -8.64
CA ASP A 144 20.90 -11.49 -7.50
C ASP A 144 19.55 -11.04 -6.90
N PRO A 145 18.59 -11.95 -6.61
CA PRO A 145 17.36 -11.60 -5.91
C PRO A 145 17.56 -10.76 -4.64
N SER A 146 18.68 -10.95 -3.93
CA SER A 146 18.99 -10.21 -2.69
C SER A 146 19.27 -8.72 -2.91
N ASP A 147 19.47 -8.28 -4.16
CA ASP A 147 19.65 -6.87 -4.50
C ASP A 147 18.31 -6.15 -4.77
N TYR A 148 17.18 -6.88 -4.80
CA TYR A 148 15.86 -6.39 -5.22
C TYR A 148 14.76 -6.70 -4.21
N ASP A 149 14.80 -6.02 -3.06
CA ASP A 149 13.93 -6.25 -1.90
C ASP A 149 12.41 -6.20 -2.18
N SER A 150 11.98 -5.65 -3.32
CA SER A 150 10.56 -5.52 -3.67
C SER A 150 9.77 -4.74 -2.60
N LEU A 151 10.30 -3.59 -2.18
CA LEU A 151 9.69 -2.79 -1.11
C LEU A 151 8.32 -2.25 -1.55
N TYR A 152 7.32 -2.13 -0.67
CA TYR A 152 7.30 -2.38 0.79
C TYR A 152 6.49 -3.65 1.13
N THR A 153 6.79 -4.76 0.47
CA THR A 153 5.99 -5.99 0.55
C THR A 153 6.48 -6.94 1.65
N SER A 154 5.62 -7.88 2.09
CA SER A 154 5.92 -8.91 3.09
C SER A 154 6.55 -8.37 4.38
N GLY A 155 5.90 -7.39 5.01
CA GLY A 155 6.40 -6.77 6.22
C GLY A 155 5.33 -6.00 6.96
N GLN A 156 5.75 -5.21 7.94
CA GLN A 156 4.88 -4.38 8.76
C GLN A 156 5.29 -2.90 8.65
N LEU A 157 4.30 -2.04 8.40
CA LEU A 157 4.48 -0.60 8.25
C LEU A 157 3.90 0.12 9.46
N GLY A 158 4.61 1.15 9.90
CA GLY A 158 4.04 2.25 10.67
C GLY A 158 3.62 3.36 9.70
N VAL A 159 2.36 3.77 9.76
CA VAL A 159 1.76 4.78 8.88
C VAL A 159 1.23 5.93 9.73
N ASP A 160 1.51 7.15 9.28
CA ASP A 160 1.01 8.38 9.85
C ASP A 160 -0.49 8.52 9.56
N PRO A 161 -1.37 8.67 10.57
CA PRO A 161 -2.80 8.79 10.35
C PRO A 161 -3.20 10.14 9.74
N THR A 162 -2.41 11.20 9.91
CA THR A 162 -2.71 12.54 9.42
C THR A 162 -2.54 12.63 7.91
N THR A 163 -1.49 12.02 7.36
CA THR A 163 -1.12 12.14 5.93
C THR A 163 -1.19 10.83 5.15
N GLY A 164 -1.22 9.68 5.84
CA GLY A 164 -1.07 8.37 5.21
C GLY A 164 0.37 8.04 4.80
N GLU A 165 1.37 8.81 5.23
CA GLU A 165 2.78 8.57 4.92
C GLU A 165 3.38 7.44 5.76
N VAL A 166 4.38 6.74 5.21
CA VAL A 166 5.08 5.67 5.91
C VAL A 166 6.11 6.26 6.87
N LYS A 167 5.97 6.00 8.17
CA LYS A 167 6.91 6.43 9.22
C LYS A 167 8.09 5.48 9.37
N TRP A 168 7.84 4.18 9.27
CA TRP A 168 8.84 3.13 9.35
C TRP A 168 8.34 1.85 8.68
N PHE A 169 9.26 0.97 8.32
CA PHE A 169 8.98 -0.35 7.78
C PHE A 169 9.96 -1.38 8.34
N TYR A 170 9.46 -2.58 8.58
CA TYR A 170 10.27 -3.76 8.86
C TYR A 170 9.83 -4.91 7.96
N GLN A 171 10.72 -5.36 7.08
CA GLN A 171 10.45 -6.46 6.16
C GLN A 171 10.68 -7.81 6.85
N HIS A 172 9.71 -8.73 6.70
CA HIS A 172 9.82 -10.08 7.25
C HIS A 172 10.56 -11.02 6.31
N THR A 173 10.38 -10.83 5.01
CA THR A 173 11.01 -11.65 3.96
C THR A 173 11.43 -10.77 2.79
N PRO A 174 12.68 -10.26 2.80
CA PRO A 174 13.32 -9.69 1.62
C PRO A 174 13.41 -10.73 0.48
N ASN A 175 13.56 -10.27 -0.76
CA ASN A 175 13.56 -11.14 -1.95
C ASN A 175 14.73 -12.12 -2.00
#